data_AF-A0A3C1UL44-F1
#
_entry.id   AF-A0A3C1UL44-F1
#
_cell.length_a   1.000
_cell.length_b   1.000
_cell.length_c   1.000
_cell.angle_alpha   90.00
_cell.angle_beta   90.00
_cell.angle_gamma   90.00
#
_symmetry.space_group_name_H-M   'P 1'
#
loop_
_entity.id
_entity.type
_entity.pdbx_description
1 polymer ?
#
loop_
_entity_poly.entity_id
_entity_poly.type
_entity_poly.pdbx_seq_one_letter_code
_entity_poly.pdbx_strand_id
1 'polypeptide(L)'
;MAASNQVDLTLQITHRMGLEPLRMDSLRYVNGDGELYSVDRLSYLLSGFVLESWEGHDVRMEGQFAWVDISSRRSLVHLHSIPKNRYKALRFSIGLTPKFNHARVHSLHPQDPLNPQLNGLHWNWSQGYIFLALEGRWQNKKGELSGYSFHLAGDHNLNTVSLAQSLDLTESALCALEFDVNQLIDGPSSVGFDRDGRSTHSAVDDPLAVKLVGNLQSAWSWTGFDIVPDGGNRIKESGKPMDLPHSFTPYRLLLSRTFPVPPLPGDNPLIEERVALGEKLFNDKRLSLDGTIACSHCHQPAYAMGDGVAYSSGIDGRLGRRNAMPLFNLAWKSSFFWDGRSPS
;
A
#
# COMPACT_ATOMS: atom_id res chain seq x y z
N MET A 1 -39.77 13.17 4.19
CA MET A 1 -38.73 12.13 4.22
C MET A 1 -38.17 12.10 5.62
N ALA A 2 -38.25 10.96 6.33
CA ALA A 2 -37.59 10.84 7.63
C ALA A 2 -36.08 10.95 7.41
N ALA A 3 -35.39 11.75 8.24
CA ALA A 3 -33.93 11.81 8.20
C ALA A 3 -33.37 10.41 8.43
N SER A 4 -32.39 9.98 7.63
CA SER A 4 -31.69 8.70 7.87
C SER A 4 -31.13 8.69 9.29
N ASN A 5 -31.43 7.63 10.05
CA ASN A 5 -30.88 7.41 11.39
C ASN A 5 -29.51 6.71 11.34
N GLN A 6 -28.90 6.67 10.17
CA GLN A 6 -27.59 6.08 9.93
C GLN A 6 -26.62 7.13 9.39
N VAL A 7 -25.34 6.89 9.62
CA VAL A 7 -24.20 7.69 9.16
C VAL A 7 -23.11 6.78 8.61
N ASP A 8 -22.18 7.39 7.91
CA ASP A 8 -20.99 6.73 7.38
C ASP A 8 -19.74 7.19 8.15
N LEU A 9 -18.77 6.29 8.28
CA LEU A 9 -17.48 6.55 8.89
C LEU A 9 -16.38 6.20 7.88
N THR A 10 -15.55 7.17 7.54
CA THR A 10 -14.33 6.91 6.76
C THR A 10 -13.14 6.82 7.70
N LEU A 11 -12.43 5.69 7.68
CA LEU A 11 -11.13 5.55 8.35
C LEU A 11 -10.04 5.93 7.35
N GLN A 12 -9.23 6.93 7.67
CA GLN A 12 -8.04 7.30 6.93
C GLN A 12 -6.82 6.75 7.67
N ILE A 13 -6.09 5.82 7.04
CA ILE A 13 -4.97 5.15 7.67
C ILE A 13 -3.67 5.74 7.17
N THR A 14 -2.88 6.35 8.05
CA THR A 14 -1.54 6.83 7.73
C THR A 14 -0.51 5.82 8.19
N HIS A 15 0.33 5.34 7.25
CA HIS A 15 1.41 4.41 7.57
C HIS A 15 2.70 5.16 7.93
N ARG A 16 3.35 4.74 9.01
CA ARG A 16 4.53 5.40 9.57
C ARG A 16 5.67 4.44 9.87
N MET A 17 6.85 5.02 10.07
CA MET A 17 7.97 4.40 10.74
C MET A 17 8.38 5.29 11.93
N GLY A 18 7.93 4.92 13.13
CA GLY A 18 8.03 5.76 14.30
C GLY A 18 7.26 7.07 14.10
N LEU A 19 7.95 8.20 14.26
CA LEU A 19 7.34 9.53 14.09
C LEU A 19 7.23 9.98 12.63
N GLU A 20 7.96 9.34 11.72
CA GLU A 20 8.05 9.74 10.32
C GLU A 20 7.06 8.96 9.43
N PRO A 21 6.57 9.55 8.32
CA PRO A 21 5.81 8.81 7.32
C PRO A 21 6.61 7.63 6.78
N LEU A 22 5.95 6.49 6.55
CA LEU A 22 6.58 5.33 5.94
C LEU A 22 6.98 5.66 4.49
N ARG A 23 8.23 5.36 4.16
CA ARG A 23 8.81 5.44 2.81
C ARG A 23 9.15 4.03 2.33
N MET A 24 8.66 3.69 1.15
CA MET A 24 8.83 2.38 0.54
C MET A 24 10.15 2.27 -0.24
N ASP A 25 10.53 1.04 -0.60
CA ASP A 25 11.51 0.68 -1.63
C ASP A 25 12.96 1.14 -1.39
N SER A 26 13.29 1.43 -0.13
CA SER A 26 14.60 1.96 0.23
C SER A 26 15.11 1.43 1.56
N LEU A 27 16.33 0.88 1.53
CA LEU A 27 17.05 0.32 2.66
C LEU A 27 17.51 1.46 3.59
N ARG A 28 16.77 1.71 4.67
CA ARG A 28 16.96 2.93 5.50
C ARG A 28 16.58 2.78 6.96
N TYR A 29 15.73 1.82 7.30
CA TYR A 29 15.23 1.65 8.65
C TYR A 29 16.15 0.73 9.41
N VAL A 30 16.30 0.94 10.72
CA VAL A 30 17.14 0.11 11.57
C VAL A 30 16.23 -0.47 12.64
N ASN A 31 16.19 -1.81 12.76
CA ASN A 31 15.40 -2.44 13.82
C ASN A 31 16.13 -2.40 15.17
N GLY A 32 15.49 -2.89 16.23
CA GLY A 32 16.04 -2.94 17.58
C GLY A 32 17.33 -3.76 17.71
N ASP A 33 17.57 -4.70 16.79
CA ASP A 33 18.79 -5.50 16.74
C ASP A 33 19.94 -4.80 15.97
N GLY A 34 19.68 -3.65 15.36
CA GLY A 34 20.65 -2.86 14.60
C GLY A 34 20.80 -3.31 13.13
N GLU A 35 19.80 -4.00 12.58
CA GLU A 35 19.79 -4.48 11.20
C GLU A 35 19.08 -3.47 10.29
N LEU A 36 19.69 -3.16 9.15
CA LEU A 36 19.13 -2.19 8.21
C LEU A 36 18.09 -2.89 7.33
N TYR A 37 16.92 -2.29 7.11
CA TYR A 37 15.86 -2.87 6.28
C TYR A 37 15.08 -1.81 5.48
N SER A 38 14.39 -2.29 4.44
CA SER A 38 13.43 -1.56 3.62
C SER A 38 12.06 -2.18 3.76
N VAL A 39 11.02 -1.42 3.45
CA VAL A 39 9.66 -1.95 3.25
C VAL A 39 9.35 -1.79 1.78
N ASP A 40 9.30 -2.90 1.04
CA ASP A 40 9.05 -2.91 -0.41
C ASP A 40 7.59 -3.31 -0.71
N ARG A 41 6.91 -4.00 0.23
CA ARG A 41 5.46 -4.26 0.18
C ARG A 41 4.84 -4.17 1.56
N LEU A 42 3.69 -3.50 1.66
CA LEU A 42 2.80 -3.56 2.82
C LEU A 42 1.35 -3.56 2.33
N SER A 43 0.67 -4.68 2.54
CA SER A 43 -0.68 -4.95 2.04
C SER A 43 -1.43 -5.81 3.05
N TYR A 44 -2.66 -5.47 3.40
CA TYR A 44 -3.42 -6.20 4.41
C TYR A 44 -4.93 -6.08 4.25
N LEU A 45 -5.64 -7.02 4.88
CA LEU A 45 -7.09 -7.10 4.91
C LEU A 45 -7.61 -6.68 6.28
N LEU A 46 -8.64 -5.84 6.29
CA LEU A 46 -9.37 -5.48 7.49
C LEU A 46 -10.81 -5.99 7.42
N SER A 47 -11.32 -6.49 8.53
CA SER A 47 -12.71 -6.94 8.66
C SER A 47 -13.21 -6.82 10.09
N GLY A 48 -14.39 -7.35 10.40
CA GLY A 48 -14.84 -7.51 11.77
C GLY A 48 -15.03 -6.19 12.53
N PHE A 49 -15.34 -5.11 11.82
CA PHE A 49 -15.52 -3.78 12.42
C PHE A 49 -16.65 -3.78 13.46
N VAL A 50 -16.37 -3.28 14.65
CA VAL A 50 -17.32 -3.15 15.77
C VAL A 50 -17.11 -1.79 16.45
N LEU A 51 -18.20 -1.08 16.68
CA LEU A 51 -18.23 0.11 17.53
C LEU A 51 -18.91 -0.20 18.85
N GLU A 52 -18.26 0.16 19.97
CA GLU A 52 -18.83 0.00 21.31
C GLU A 52 -19.44 1.33 21.77
N SER A 53 -20.74 1.32 22.09
CA SER A 53 -21.45 2.49 22.61
C SER A 53 -21.10 2.78 24.07
N TRP A 54 -21.38 3.99 24.54
CA TRP A 54 -21.24 4.35 25.95
C TRP A 54 -22.18 3.57 26.88
N GLU A 55 -23.24 2.99 26.32
CA GLU A 55 -24.19 2.13 27.03
C GLU A 55 -23.73 0.67 27.11
N GLY A 56 -22.58 0.33 26.51
CA GLY A 56 -22.04 -1.04 26.51
C GLY A 56 -22.60 -1.96 25.42
N HIS A 57 -23.38 -1.43 24.48
CA HIS A 57 -23.86 -2.17 23.31
C HIS A 57 -22.85 -2.13 22.16
N ASP A 58 -22.62 -3.29 21.54
CA ASP A 58 -21.79 -3.44 20.35
C ASP A 58 -22.61 -3.31 19.06
N VAL A 59 -22.11 -2.49 18.15
CA VAL A 59 -22.63 -2.37 16.78
C VAL A 59 -21.62 -3.00 15.82
N ARG A 60 -21.97 -4.14 15.23
CA ARG A 60 -21.12 -4.85 14.28
C ARG A 60 -21.50 -4.54 12.84
N MET A 61 -20.50 -4.19 12.03
CA MET A 61 -20.64 -3.89 10.60
C MET A 61 -20.34 -5.14 9.78
N GLU A 62 -21.27 -6.11 9.79
CA GLU A 62 -21.07 -7.38 9.08
C GLU A 62 -20.94 -7.20 7.56
N GLY A 63 -20.05 -7.99 6.95
CA GLY A 63 -19.84 -7.99 5.50
C GLY A 63 -19.11 -6.77 4.94
N GLN A 64 -18.61 -5.88 5.79
CA GLN A 64 -17.76 -4.75 5.39
C GLN A 64 -16.29 -5.15 5.53
N PHE A 65 -15.55 -5.03 4.42
CA PHE A 65 -14.15 -5.44 4.29
C PHE A 65 -13.35 -4.30 3.69
N ALA A 66 -12.06 -4.24 4.03
CA ALA A 66 -11.12 -3.37 3.36
C ALA A 66 -9.87 -4.15 2.94
N TRP A 67 -9.38 -3.82 1.75
CA TRP A 67 -8.03 -4.14 1.32
C TRP A 67 -7.25 -2.84 1.29
N VAL A 68 -6.26 -2.77 2.19
CA VAL A 68 -5.37 -1.63 2.34
C VAL A 68 -4.04 -2.00 1.72
N ASP A 69 -3.55 -1.13 0.83
CA ASP A 69 -2.32 -1.38 0.08
C ASP A 69 -1.62 -0.06 -0.19
N ILE A 70 -0.37 0.04 0.27
CA ILE A 70 0.40 1.28 0.15
C ILE A 70 0.78 1.55 -1.30
N SER A 71 1.19 0.52 -2.04
CA SER A 71 1.63 0.67 -3.44
C SER A 71 0.50 1.16 -4.36
N SER A 72 -0.72 0.70 -4.08
CA SER A 72 -1.94 1.07 -4.81
C SER A 72 -2.63 2.30 -4.22
N ARG A 73 -2.05 2.96 -3.21
CA ARG A 73 -2.61 4.14 -2.54
C ARG A 73 -4.03 3.92 -2.01
N ARG A 74 -4.26 2.73 -1.45
CA ARG A 74 -5.53 2.35 -0.83
C ARG A 74 -5.40 2.47 0.68
N SER A 75 -5.60 3.67 1.22
CA SER A 75 -5.51 3.95 2.66
C SER A 75 -6.83 4.32 3.34
N LEU A 76 -7.91 4.44 2.55
CA LEU A 76 -9.25 4.77 3.05
C LEU A 76 -10.11 3.52 3.20
N VAL A 77 -10.81 3.44 4.32
CA VAL A 77 -11.82 2.42 4.61
C VAL A 77 -13.16 3.11 4.80
N HIS A 78 -14.15 2.77 4.00
CA HIS A 78 -15.49 3.32 4.11
C HIS A 78 -16.40 2.33 4.83
N LEU A 79 -16.94 2.75 5.97
CA LEU A 79 -17.90 2.01 6.76
C LEU A 79 -19.26 2.68 6.65
N HIS A 80 -20.28 1.91 6.32
CA HIS A 80 -21.62 2.41 6.04
C HIS A 80 -22.67 1.88 7.02
N SER A 81 -23.84 2.53 7.02
CA SER A 81 -25.03 2.07 7.75
C SER A 81 -24.84 2.01 9.27
N ILE A 82 -24.01 2.90 9.83
CA ILE A 82 -23.75 2.96 11.27
C ILE A 82 -24.89 3.74 11.94
N PRO A 83 -25.58 3.20 12.96
CA PRO A 83 -26.60 3.95 13.70
C PRO A 83 -26.02 5.24 14.29
N LYS A 84 -26.79 6.33 14.24
CA LYS A 84 -26.38 7.57 14.89
C LYS A 84 -26.25 7.38 16.40
N ASN A 85 -25.05 7.53 16.94
CA ASN A 85 -24.79 7.45 18.38
C ASN A 85 -23.41 8.01 18.75
N ARG A 86 -23.13 8.09 20.04
CA ARG A 86 -21.79 8.26 20.61
C ARG A 86 -21.21 6.90 20.94
N TYR A 87 -19.98 6.69 20.50
CA TYR A 87 -19.21 5.48 20.73
C TYR A 87 -17.94 5.80 21.51
N LYS A 88 -17.40 4.80 22.21
CA LYS A 88 -16.18 4.92 23.04
C LYS A 88 -15.01 4.07 22.55
N ALA A 89 -15.25 3.17 21.59
CA ALA A 89 -14.20 2.36 21.01
C ALA A 89 -14.57 1.91 19.59
N LEU A 90 -13.53 1.76 18.77
CA LEU A 90 -13.55 1.06 17.49
C LEU A 90 -12.68 -0.19 17.61
N ARG A 91 -13.23 -1.33 17.20
CA ARG A 91 -12.52 -2.60 17.05
C ARG A 91 -12.58 -3.05 15.60
N PHE A 92 -11.51 -3.64 15.12
CA PHE A 92 -11.45 -4.28 13.81
C PHE A 92 -10.41 -5.39 13.82
N SER A 93 -10.55 -6.32 12.89
CA SER A 93 -9.63 -7.43 12.73
C SER A 93 -8.68 -7.20 11.57
N ILE A 94 -7.40 -7.54 11.76
CA ILE A 94 -6.46 -7.75 10.67
C ILE A 94 -6.63 -9.21 10.24
N GLY A 95 -7.14 -9.39 9.03
CA GLY A 95 -7.53 -10.69 8.49
C GLY A 95 -9.04 -10.92 8.45
N LEU A 96 -9.40 -12.17 8.14
CA LEU A 96 -10.77 -12.60 7.90
C LEU A 96 -11.18 -13.69 8.88
N THR A 97 -12.46 -13.71 9.27
CA THR A 97 -13.02 -14.85 10.00
C THR A 97 -12.98 -16.12 9.12
N PRO A 98 -12.95 -17.33 9.71
CA PRO A 98 -12.91 -18.57 8.93
C PRO A 98 -14.01 -18.67 7.86
N LYS A 99 -15.19 -18.10 8.16
CA LYS A 99 -16.32 -18.01 7.22
C LYS A 99 -15.95 -17.32 5.91
N PHE A 100 -15.18 -16.23 5.96
CA PHE A 100 -14.80 -15.44 4.79
C PHE A 100 -13.42 -15.85 4.24
N ASN A 101 -12.52 -16.30 5.10
CA ASN A 101 -11.17 -16.73 4.72
C ASN A 101 -11.20 -17.89 3.70
N HIS A 102 -12.16 -18.80 3.86
CA HIS A 102 -12.32 -19.99 3.00
C HIS A 102 -13.52 -19.90 2.06
N ALA A 103 -14.11 -18.71 1.90
CA ALA A 103 -15.27 -18.51 1.03
C ALA A 103 -14.89 -18.60 -0.46
N ARG A 104 -15.84 -19.00 -1.31
CA ARG A 104 -15.64 -19.04 -2.78
C ARG A 104 -15.45 -17.63 -3.36
N VAL A 105 -14.26 -17.33 -3.86
CA VAL A 105 -13.87 -16.03 -4.43
C VAL A 105 -14.23 -15.84 -5.90
N HIS A 106 -14.58 -16.92 -6.62
CA HIS A 106 -14.75 -16.88 -8.09
C HIS A 106 -15.93 -15.99 -8.54
N SER A 107 -16.87 -15.72 -7.63
CA SER A 107 -18.06 -14.90 -7.88
C SER A 107 -17.94 -13.50 -7.31
N LEU A 108 -16.79 -13.12 -6.75
CA LEU A 108 -16.60 -11.77 -6.22
C LEU A 108 -16.53 -10.76 -7.35
N HIS A 109 -17.09 -9.58 -7.10
CA HIS A 109 -17.01 -8.47 -8.04
C HIS A 109 -15.54 -8.08 -8.30
N PRO A 110 -15.15 -7.61 -9.51
CA PRO A 110 -13.77 -7.23 -9.80
C PRO A 110 -13.16 -6.16 -8.88
N GLN A 111 -14.00 -5.31 -8.29
CA GLN A 111 -13.60 -4.27 -7.33
C GLN A 111 -13.80 -4.68 -5.86
N ASP A 112 -14.30 -5.89 -5.61
CA ASP A 112 -14.48 -6.39 -4.25
C ASP A 112 -13.12 -6.45 -3.54
N PRO A 113 -12.97 -5.88 -2.32
CA PRO A 113 -11.72 -5.93 -1.56
C PRO A 113 -11.16 -7.33 -1.36
N LEU A 114 -12.02 -8.35 -1.33
CA LEU A 114 -11.61 -9.73 -1.17
C LEU A 114 -11.27 -10.41 -2.50
N ASN A 115 -11.45 -9.79 -3.66
CA ASN A 115 -11.10 -10.42 -4.93
C ASN A 115 -9.57 -10.66 -5.05
N PRO A 116 -9.10 -11.92 -5.16
CA PRO A 116 -7.68 -12.24 -5.28
C PRO A 116 -6.95 -11.64 -6.48
N GLN A 117 -7.66 -11.44 -7.60
CA GLN A 117 -7.07 -10.79 -8.78
C GLN A 117 -6.84 -9.30 -8.55
N LEU A 118 -7.58 -8.71 -7.62
CA LEU A 118 -7.44 -7.32 -7.23
C LEU A 118 -6.38 -7.15 -6.13
N ASN A 119 -6.47 -7.94 -5.06
CA ASN A 119 -5.66 -7.71 -3.85
C ASN A 119 -4.32 -8.46 -3.80
N GLY A 120 -4.16 -9.56 -4.56
CA GLY A 120 -2.94 -10.36 -4.54
C GLY A 120 -2.58 -10.95 -3.16
N LEU A 121 -3.56 -11.14 -2.28
CA LEU A 121 -3.42 -11.59 -0.89
C LEU A 121 -4.09 -12.95 -0.65
N HIS A 122 -4.12 -13.83 -1.64
CA HIS A 122 -4.77 -15.14 -1.52
C HIS A 122 -3.85 -16.24 -2.03
N TRP A 123 -3.55 -17.23 -1.19
CA TRP A 123 -2.70 -18.36 -1.59
C TRP A 123 -3.49 -19.36 -2.41
N ASN A 124 -4.51 -19.96 -1.80
CA ASN A 124 -5.37 -20.96 -2.41
C ASN A 124 -6.57 -21.23 -1.49
N TRP A 125 -7.50 -22.06 -1.95
CA TRP A 125 -8.74 -22.40 -1.26
C TRP A 125 -8.56 -23.12 0.09
N SER A 126 -7.44 -23.83 0.27
CA SER A 126 -7.18 -24.61 1.48
C SER A 126 -6.50 -23.78 2.57
N GLN A 127 -5.65 -22.83 2.18
CA GLN A 127 -4.94 -21.97 3.13
C GLN A 127 -5.62 -20.60 3.32
N GLY A 128 -6.45 -20.19 2.36
CA GLY A 128 -7.18 -18.93 2.37
C GLY A 128 -6.31 -17.73 2.01
N TYR A 129 -6.59 -16.62 2.69
CA TYR A 129 -5.94 -15.33 2.49
C TYR A 129 -4.71 -15.15 3.37
N ILE A 130 -3.79 -14.34 2.84
CA ILE A 130 -2.78 -13.62 3.59
C ILE A 130 -3.46 -12.39 4.20
N PHE A 131 -3.57 -12.36 5.52
CA PHE A 131 -4.17 -11.27 6.27
C PHE A 131 -3.31 -10.01 6.25
N LEU A 132 -1.98 -10.18 6.30
CA LEU A 132 -1.01 -9.11 6.17
C LEU A 132 0.25 -9.63 5.47
N ALA A 133 0.70 -8.90 4.45
CA ALA A 133 1.97 -9.12 3.77
C ALA A 133 2.89 -7.92 4.00
N LEU A 134 4.06 -8.17 4.57
CA LEU A 134 5.16 -7.23 4.74
C LEU A 134 6.42 -7.84 4.13
N GLU A 135 6.93 -7.23 3.06
CA GLU A 135 8.11 -7.72 2.33
C GLU A 135 9.12 -6.60 2.16
N GLY A 136 10.38 -6.96 2.00
CA GLY A 136 11.44 -6.00 1.78
C GLY A 136 12.81 -6.63 1.66
N ARG A 137 13.82 -5.76 1.70
CA ARG A 137 15.22 -6.15 1.77
C ARG A 137 15.77 -5.78 3.12
N TRP A 138 16.74 -6.53 3.56
CA TRP A 138 17.45 -6.24 4.79
C TRP A 138 18.94 -6.52 4.61
N GLN A 139 19.74 -5.90 5.46
CA GLN A 139 21.18 -6.01 5.49
C GLN A 139 21.63 -6.29 6.92
N ASN A 140 22.39 -7.36 7.08
CA ASN A 140 22.94 -7.73 8.38
C ASN A 140 24.12 -6.82 8.77
N LYS A 141 24.62 -6.99 10.00
CA LYS A 141 25.76 -6.21 10.53
C LYS A 141 27.06 -6.37 9.74
N LYS A 142 27.17 -7.42 8.91
CA LYS A 142 28.33 -7.66 8.03
C LYS A 142 28.18 -7.00 6.66
N GLY A 143 27.04 -6.36 6.38
CA GLY A 143 26.76 -5.72 5.09
C GLY A 143 26.16 -6.65 4.04
N GLU A 144 25.80 -7.89 4.39
CA GLU A 144 25.22 -8.86 3.45
C GLU A 144 23.74 -8.54 3.23
N LEU A 145 23.34 -8.36 1.97
CA LEU A 145 21.97 -8.02 1.57
C LEU A 145 21.16 -9.28 1.26
N SER A 146 19.92 -9.34 1.74
CA SER A 146 18.98 -10.42 1.46
C SER A 146 17.53 -9.91 1.46
N GLY A 147 16.58 -10.74 1.05
CA GLY A 147 15.15 -10.44 1.12
C GLY A 147 14.51 -10.99 2.39
N TYR A 148 13.37 -10.43 2.76
CA TYR A 148 12.48 -11.00 3.77
C TYR A 148 11.02 -10.95 3.31
N SER A 149 10.21 -11.88 3.80
CA SER A 149 8.79 -12.02 3.46
C SER A 149 7.96 -12.46 4.67
N PHE A 150 7.27 -11.52 5.29
CA PHE A 150 6.40 -11.79 6.44
C PHE A 150 4.95 -11.76 5.98
N HIS A 151 4.40 -12.95 5.79
CA HIS A 151 2.98 -13.17 5.49
C HIS A 151 2.31 -13.76 6.73
N LEU A 152 1.29 -13.08 7.24
CA LEU A 152 0.42 -13.59 8.30
C LEU A 152 -0.83 -14.17 7.65
N ALA A 153 -1.03 -15.47 7.73
CA ALA A 153 -2.13 -16.18 7.08
C ALA A 153 -2.69 -17.29 7.97
N GLY A 154 -3.85 -17.82 7.59
CA GLY A 154 -4.54 -18.87 8.34
C GLY A 154 -5.31 -18.36 9.56
N ASP A 155 -6.37 -19.07 9.91
CA ASP A 155 -7.39 -18.61 10.87
C ASP A 155 -6.84 -18.31 12.27
N HIS A 156 -5.74 -18.97 12.67
CA HIS A 156 -5.08 -18.76 13.97
C HIS A 156 -4.35 -17.41 14.08
N ASN A 157 -4.02 -16.78 12.94
CA ASN A 157 -3.39 -15.46 12.90
C ASN A 157 -4.41 -14.32 12.78
N LEU A 158 -5.71 -14.62 12.82
CA LEU A 158 -6.74 -13.58 12.88
C LEU A 158 -6.58 -12.79 14.18
N ASN A 159 -6.28 -11.50 14.06
CA ASN A 159 -6.02 -10.64 15.20
C ASN A 159 -7.02 -9.49 15.25
N THR A 160 -7.43 -9.08 16.45
CA THR A 160 -8.33 -7.94 16.64
C THR A 160 -7.61 -6.83 17.39
N VAL A 161 -7.64 -5.64 16.79
CA VAL A 161 -7.17 -4.40 17.39
C VAL A 161 -8.36 -3.67 17.99
N SER A 162 -8.15 -3.10 19.18
CA SER A 162 -9.11 -2.25 19.88
C SER A 162 -8.51 -0.88 20.14
N LEU A 163 -9.19 0.16 19.67
CA LEU A 163 -8.83 1.56 19.88
C LEU A 163 -9.92 2.24 20.69
N ALA A 164 -9.60 2.60 21.93
CA ALA A 164 -10.52 3.32 22.82
C ALA A 164 -10.42 4.82 22.53
N GLN A 165 -11.47 5.39 21.93
CA GLN A 165 -11.58 6.81 21.62
C GLN A 165 -13.05 7.22 21.52
N SER A 166 -13.35 8.43 22.00
CA SER A 166 -14.69 9.02 21.85
C SER A 166 -14.99 9.36 20.39
N LEU A 167 -16.13 8.88 19.90
CA LEU A 167 -16.59 8.94 18.52
C LEU A 167 -18.03 9.47 18.51
N ASP A 168 -18.21 10.75 18.17
CA ASP A 168 -19.55 11.33 18.02
C ASP A 168 -20.05 11.14 16.59
N LEU A 169 -20.71 10.01 16.34
CA LEU A 169 -21.27 9.64 15.04
C LEU A 169 -22.74 10.04 14.95
N THR A 170 -23.09 11.25 15.39
CA THR A 170 -24.39 11.87 15.13
C THR A 170 -24.51 12.36 13.68
N GLU A 171 -23.37 12.59 13.04
CA GLU A 171 -23.19 12.87 11.62
C GLU A 171 -22.10 11.96 11.04
N SER A 172 -22.02 11.88 9.71
CA SER A 172 -20.93 11.18 9.05
C SER A 172 -19.59 11.82 9.40
N ALA A 173 -18.56 11.00 9.53
CA ALA A 173 -17.28 11.45 10.07
C ALA A 173 -16.09 10.79 9.38
N LEU A 174 -14.94 11.41 9.60
CA LEU A 174 -13.64 10.81 9.37
C LEU A 174 -12.95 10.52 10.70
N CYS A 175 -12.34 9.34 10.74
CA CYS A 175 -11.40 8.92 11.75
C CYS A 175 -10.01 8.81 11.11
N ALA A 176 -9.02 9.49 11.69
CA ALA A 176 -7.62 9.31 11.31
C ALA A 176 -6.96 8.29 12.23
N LEU A 177 -6.47 7.22 11.62
CA LEU A 177 -5.72 6.14 12.24
C LEU A 177 -4.27 6.17 11.78
N GLU A 178 -3.39 5.63 12.61
CA GLU A 178 -2.00 5.37 12.23
C GLU A 178 -1.66 3.90 12.36
N PHE A 179 -0.91 3.40 11.38
CA PHE A 179 -0.23 2.11 11.43
C PHE A 179 1.28 2.38 11.43
N ASP A 180 1.92 2.22 12.58
CA ASP A 180 3.37 2.30 12.74
C ASP A 180 4.05 0.94 12.48
N VAL A 181 4.78 0.83 11.37
CA VAL A 181 5.54 -0.38 11.01
C VAL A 181 6.70 -0.61 11.99
N ASN A 182 7.22 0.44 12.63
CA ASN A 182 8.25 0.30 13.65
C ASN A 182 7.72 -0.50 14.85
N GLN A 183 6.49 -0.23 15.27
CA GLN A 183 5.84 -1.00 16.34
C GLN A 183 5.47 -2.42 15.91
N LEU A 184 5.25 -2.68 14.62
CA LEU A 184 5.04 -4.05 14.14
C LEU A 184 6.33 -4.90 14.22
N ILE A 185 7.48 -4.30 13.92
CA ILE A 185 8.80 -4.97 13.95
C ILE A 185 9.41 -4.98 15.35
N ASP A 186 9.44 -3.83 16.03
CA ASP A 186 10.12 -3.57 17.30
C ASP A 186 9.16 -3.27 18.45
N GLY A 187 7.90 -3.71 18.32
CA GLY A 187 6.91 -3.60 19.38
C GLY A 187 7.23 -4.47 20.60
N PRO A 188 6.21 -4.83 21.40
CA PRO A 188 6.35 -5.62 22.62
C PRO A 188 7.21 -6.87 22.47
N SER A 189 7.20 -7.49 21.29
CA SER A 189 8.09 -8.60 20.92
C SER A 189 8.93 -8.23 19.70
N SER A 190 10.16 -7.76 19.91
CA SER A 190 11.02 -7.37 18.78
C SER A 190 11.33 -8.53 17.83
N VAL A 191 11.51 -8.19 16.56
CA VAL A 191 11.82 -9.09 15.46
C VAL A 191 13.21 -8.75 14.89
N GLY A 192 14.14 -9.69 15.02
CA GLY A 192 15.45 -9.65 14.38
C GLY A 192 15.49 -10.58 13.19
N PHE A 193 15.95 -10.11 12.02
CA PHE A 193 15.98 -10.89 10.79
C PHE A 193 16.99 -12.06 10.86
N ASP A 194 18.17 -11.87 11.48
CA ASP A 194 19.12 -12.96 11.74
C ASP A 194 18.63 -13.91 12.85
N ARG A 195 18.01 -13.35 13.89
CA ARG A 195 17.63 -14.09 15.10
C ARG A 195 16.37 -14.92 14.91
N ASP A 196 15.32 -14.30 14.39
CA ASP A 196 13.96 -14.85 14.33
C ASP A 196 13.63 -15.41 12.94
N GLY A 197 14.40 -15.02 11.91
CA GLY A 197 14.26 -15.48 10.55
C GLY A 197 13.71 -14.44 9.59
N ARG A 198 13.71 -14.81 8.31
CA ARG A 198 13.45 -13.90 7.17
C ARG A 198 12.15 -14.21 6.44
N SER A 199 11.46 -15.28 6.81
CA SER A 199 10.18 -15.64 6.22
C SER A 199 9.30 -16.26 7.27
N THR A 200 8.05 -15.83 7.33
CA THR A 200 7.02 -16.59 8.04
C THR A 200 6.54 -17.73 7.14
N HIS A 201 6.13 -18.83 7.77
CA HIS A 201 5.44 -19.94 7.10
C HIS A 201 3.95 -19.93 7.43
N SER A 202 3.52 -19.13 8.42
CA SER A 202 2.14 -19.13 8.96
C SER A 202 1.66 -20.53 9.34
N ALA A 203 2.58 -21.38 9.77
CA ALA A 203 2.22 -22.61 10.46
C ALA A 203 1.67 -22.24 11.84
N VAL A 204 0.81 -23.10 12.38
CA VAL A 204 0.39 -22.98 13.78
C VAL A 204 1.64 -22.93 14.66
N ASP A 205 1.68 -21.95 15.56
CA ASP A 205 2.81 -21.68 16.47
C ASP A 205 4.15 -21.29 15.79
N ASP A 206 4.13 -20.78 14.54
CA ASP A 206 5.29 -20.12 13.94
C ASP A 206 5.78 -18.96 14.84
N PRO A 207 6.97 -19.06 15.45
CA PRO A 207 7.40 -18.09 16.46
C PRO A 207 7.50 -16.66 15.93
N LEU A 208 7.87 -16.49 14.67
CA LEU A 208 7.98 -15.19 14.03
C LEU A 208 6.60 -14.60 13.74
N ALA A 209 5.67 -15.43 13.25
CA ALA A 209 4.28 -14.99 13.04
C ALA A 209 3.61 -14.60 14.37
N VAL A 210 3.83 -15.38 15.43
CA VAL A 210 3.30 -15.08 16.78
C VAL A 210 3.79 -13.73 17.29
N LYS A 211 5.08 -13.41 17.13
CA LYS A 211 5.63 -12.10 17.50
C LYS A 211 4.96 -10.96 16.73
N LEU A 212 4.89 -11.08 15.40
CA LEU A 212 4.29 -10.06 14.53
C LEU A 212 2.80 -9.85 14.86
N VAL A 213 2.04 -10.93 15.05
CA VAL A 213 0.63 -10.86 15.48
C VAL A 213 0.49 -10.19 16.85
N GLY A 214 1.37 -10.52 17.81
CA GLY A 214 1.40 -9.92 19.13
C GLY A 214 1.69 -8.41 19.12
N ASN A 215 2.42 -7.93 18.12
CA ASN A 215 2.77 -6.53 17.95
C ASN A 215 1.67 -5.69 17.26
N LEU A 216 0.64 -6.31 16.68
CA LEU A 216 -0.39 -5.59 15.93
C LEU A 216 -1.13 -4.56 16.80
N GLN A 217 -1.51 -4.90 18.04
CA GLN A 217 -2.24 -3.95 18.89
C GLN A 217 -1.45 -2.67 19.19
N SER A 218 -0.13 -2.75 19.36
CA SER A 218 0.73 -1.56 19.56
C SER A 218 1.04 -0.82 18.27
N ALA A 219 0.91 -1.47 17.12
CA ALA A 219 1.16 -0.84 15.82
C ALA A 219 0.04 0.10 15.37
N TRP A 220 -1.13 0.04 15.99
CA TRP A 220 -2.27 0.88 15.66
C TRP A 220 -2.53 1.93 16.72
N SER A 221 -2.76 3.16 16.27
CA SER A 221 -3.15 4.26 17.16
C SER A 221 -4.13 5.22 16.51
N TRP A 222 -4.74 6.05 17.35
CA TRP A 222 -5.68 7.08 16.95
C TRP A 222 -4.99 8.44 16.86
N THR A 223 -5.25 9.22 15.82
CA THR A 223 -4.64 10.55 15.68
C THR A 223 -5.59 11.70 15.40
N GLY A 224 -6.82 11.42 14.96
CA GLY A 224 -7.76 12.50 14.67
C GLY A 224 -9.20 12.03 14.47
N PHE A 225 -10.14 12.93 14.69
CA PHE A 225 -11.56 12.72 14.43
C PHE A 225 -12.17 14.03 13.96
N ASP A 226 -12.77 14.01 12.77
CA ASP A 226 -13.37 15.19 12.15
C ASP A 226 -14.77 14.85 11.64
N ILE A 227 -15.75 15.71 11.89
CA ILE A 227 -17.09 15.55 11.32
C ILE A 227 -17.03 15.94 9.83
N VAL A 228 -17.49 15.05 8.96
CA VAL A 228 -17.47 15.24 7.51
C VAL A 228 -18.85 14.85 6.95
N PRO A 229 -19.78 15.81 6.83
CA PRO A 229 -21.17 15.52 6.47
C PRO A 229 -21.37 14.76 5.15
N ASP A 230 -20.43 14.90 4.20
CA ASP A 230 -20.43 14.22 2.90
C ASP A 230 -19.74 12.83 2.91
N GLY A 231 -19.40 12.30 4.09
CA GLY A 231 -18.82 10.96 4.24
C GLY A 231 -17.35 10.82 3.85
N GLY A 232 -16.61 11.93 3.69
CA GLY A 232 -15.16 11.88 3.46
C GLY A 232 -14.72 11.52 2.04
N ASN A 233 -15.64 11.41 1.06
CA ASN A 233 -15.36 11.07 -0.35
C ASN A 233 -14.41 12.03 -1.10
N ARG A 234 -13.88 13.07 -0.45
CA ARG A 234 -13.07 14.15 -1.05
C ARG A 234 -11.66 14.27 -0.51
N ILE A 235 -11.19 13.34 0.30
CA ILE A 235 -9.83 13.42 0.82
C ILE A 235 -8.87 12.91 -0.23
N LYS A 236 -8.37 13.85 -1.04
CA LYS A 236 -7.13 13.64 -1.77
C LYS A 236 -6.06 13.36 -0.73
N GLU A 237 -5.50 12.15 -0.74
CA GLU A 237 -4.23 11.87 -0.09
C GLU A 237 -3.25 12.98 -0.49
N SER A 238 -2.92 13.87 0.46
CA SER A 238 -1.83 14.80 0.26
C SER A 238 -0.54 13.98 0.41
N GLY A 239 -0.15 13.27 -0.65
CA GLY A 239 1.09 12.52 -0.68
C GLY A 239 2.25 13.47 -0.39
N LYS A 240 2.85 13.35 0.80
CA LYS A 240 4.15 13.97 1.05
C LYS A 240 5.14 13.35 0.05
N PRO A 241 6.08 14.14 -0.52
CA PRO A 241 7.10 13.65 -1.43
C PRO A 241 7.78 12.36 -0.95
N MET A 242 7.84 11.35 -1.82
CA MET A 242 8.75 10.20 -1.79
C MET A 242 10.17 10.74 -1.72
N ASP A 243 10.63 11.03 -0.51
CA ASP A 243 12.01 11.35 -0.15
C ASP A 243 12.70 12.42 -1.01
N LEU A 244 12.52 13.69 -0.65
CA LEU A 244 13.36 14.74 -1.21
C LEU A 244 14.77 14.68 -0.60
N PRO A 245 15.85 14.77 -1.39
CA PRO A 245 17.18 14.94 -0.82
C PRO A 245 17.22 16.21 0.04
N HIS A 246 18.09 16.23 1.06
CA HIS A 246 18.17 17.36 2.01
C HIS A 246 18.33 18.73 1.33
N SER A 247 18.96 18.75 0.16
CA SER A 247 19.00 19.88 -0.78
C SER A 247 18.54 19.38 -2.15
N PHE A 248 17.67 20.14 -2.81
CA PHE A 248 17.18 19.85 -4.16
C PHE A 248 16.91 21.12 -4.93
N THR A 249 16.94 21.00 -6.26
CA THR A 249 16.70 22.11 -7.18
C THR A 249 15.37 21.88 -7.91
N PRO A 250 14.34 22.72 -7.72
CA PRO A 250 13.06 22.55 -8.42
C PRO A 250 13.24 22.58 -9.94
N TYR A 251 12.74 21.56 -10.63
CA TYR A 251 12.79 21.52 -12.09
C TYR A 251 11.60 22.29 -12.66
N ARG A 252 11.88 23.33 -13.46
CA ARG A 252 10.85 24.15 -14.07
C ARG A 252 10.37 23.53 -15.38
N LEU A 253 9.18 22.93 -15.37
CA LEU A 253 8.54 22.46 -16.58
C LEU A 253 8.10 23.65 -17.46
N LEU A 254 8.76 23.82 -18.61
CA LEU A 254 8.44 24.89 -19.56
C LEU A 254 7.36 24.39 -20.52
N LEU A 255 6.13 24.88 -20.35
CA LEU A 255 5.00 24.60 -21.24
C LEU A 255 4.41 25.91 -21.78
N SER A 256 3.88 25.85 -23.01
CA SER A 256 3.03 26.92 -23.53
C SER A 256 1.81 27.12 -22.62
N ARG A 257 1.35 28.37 -22.48
CA ARG A 257 0.12 28.70 -21.74
C ARG A 257 -1.13 28.00 -22.29
N THR A 258 -1.08 27.53 -23.54
CA THR A 258 -2.19 26.84 -24.20
C THR A 258 -2.24 25.34 -23.91
N PHE A 259 -1.22 24.76 -23.27
CA PHE A 259 -1.21 23.35 -22.89
C PHE A 259 -1.70 23.16 -21.45
N PRO A 260 -2.55 22.15 -21.17
CA PRO A 260 -2.94 21.83 -19.80
C PRO A 260 -1.72 21.33 -19.03
N VAL A 261 -1.56 21.78 -17.77
CA VAL A 261 -0.53 21.22 -16.88
C VAL A 261 -0.87 19.75 -16.62
N PRO A 262 0.08 18.81 -16.81
CA PRO A 262 -0.20 17.39 -16.55
C PRO A 262 -0.49 17.15 -15.07
N PRO A 263 -1.33 16.14 -14.72
CA PRO A 263 -1.53 15.72 -13.35
C PRO A 263 -0.25 15.08 -12.80
N LEU A 264 0.70 15.90 -12.36
CA LEU A 264 1.94 15.42 -11.77
C LEU A 264 1.69 14.83 -10.37
N PRO A 265 2.31 13.69 -10.03
CA PRO A 265 2.24 13.11 -8.69
C PRO A 265 2.82 14.07 -7.65
N GLY A 266 2.02 14.41 -6.62
CA GLY A 266 2.46 15.29 -5.52
C GLY A 266 3.57 14.68 -4.66
N ASP A 267 3.63 13.35 -4.63
CA ASP A 267 4.66 12.58 -3.95
C ASP A 267 5.93 12.39 -4.79
N ASN A 268 6.00 12.81 -6.05
CA ASN A 268 7.24 12.81 -6.82
C ASN A 268 7.47 14.18 -7.47
N PRO A 269 7.87 15.18 -6.66
CA PRO A 269 8.11 16.53 -7.15
C PRO A 269 9.22 16.52 -8.21
N LEU A 270 9.02 17.31 -9.27
CA LEU A 270 10.00 17.50 -10.32
C LEU A 270 11.18 18.32 -9.77
N ILE A 271 12.34 17.67 -9.62
CA ILE A 271 13.61 18.29 -9.25
C ILE A 271 14.68 17.94 -10.29
N GLU A 272 15.64 18.83 -10.51
CA GLU A 272 16.68 18.67 -11.54
C GLU A 272 17.48 17.37 -11.34
N GLU A 273 17.77 17.03 -10.08
CA GLU A 273 18.52 15.84 -9.71
C GLU A 273 17.79 14.54 -10.10
N ARG A 274 16.47 14.51 -9.97
CA ARG A 274 15.64 13.36 -10.38
C ARG A 274 15.49 13.27 -11.88
N VAL A 275 15.34 14.41 -12.56
CA VAL A 275 15.31 14.44 -14.03
C VAL A 275 16.63 13.91 -14.59
N ALA A 276 17.76 14.38 -14.07
CA ALA A 276 19.09 13.91 -14.47
C ALA A 276 19.32 12.42 -14.13
N LEU A 277 18.84 11.95 -12.98
CA LEU A 277 18.89 10.53 -12.64
C LEU A 277 18.03 9.69 -13.59
N GLY A 278 16.81 10.13 -13.88
CA GLY A 278 15.90 9.47 -14.82
C GLY A 278 16.50 9.38 -16.22
N GLU A 279 17.13 10.46 -16.70
CA GLU A 279 17.85 10.46 -17.99
C GLU A 279 18.99 9.45 -18.02
N LYS A 280 19.78 9.34 -16.94
CA LYS A 280 20.83 8.33 -16.83
C LYS A 280 20.25 6.92 -16.89
N LEU A 281 19.23 6.64 -16.08
CA LEU A 281 18.57 5.32 -16.02
C LEU A 281 17.94 4.94 -17.37
N PHE A 282 17.32 5.88 -18.06
CA PHE A 282 16.72 5.66 -19.38
C PHE A 282 17.74 5.19 -20.43
N ASN A 283 19.00 5.56 -20.26
CA ASN A 283 20.11 5.21 -21.13
C ASN A 283 21.00 4.08 -20.56
N ASP A 284 20.71 3.57 -19.37
CA ASP A 284 21.57 2.59 -18.69
C ASP A 284 21.26 1.16 -19.11
N LYS A 285 22.19 0.53 -19.82
CA LYS A 285 22.06 -0.86 -20.26
C LYS A 285 22.14 -1.86 -19.12
N ARG A 286 22.69 -1.49 -17.96
CA ARG A 286 22.79 -2.38 -16.79
C ARG A 286 21.43 -2.77 -16.22
N LEU A 287 20.36 -2.10 -16.66
CA LEU A 287 18.99 -2.45 -16.32
C LEU A 287 18.45 -3.63 -17.16
N SER A 288 19.10 -4.01 -18.27
CA SER A 288 18.78 -5.27 -18.95
C SER A 288 19.55 -6.44 -18.34
N LEU A 289 18.94 -7.63 -18.41
CA LEU A 289 19.49 -8.87 -17.85
C LEU A 289 20.92 -9.18 -18.35
N ASP A 290 21.21 -8.86 -19.60
CA ASP A 290 22.45 -9.15 -20.31
C ASP A 290 23.34 -7.91 -20.55
N GLY A 291 22.93 -6.73 -20.07
CA GLY A 291 23.66 -5.48 -20.28
C GLY A 291 23.66 -4.95 -21.72
N THR A 292 22.79 -5.45 -22.62
CA THR A 292 22.81 -5.08 -24.04
C THR A 292 21.82 -3.97 -24.41
N ILE A 293 20.73 -3.81 -23.67
CA ILE A 293 19.59 -2.94 -24.04
C ILE A 293 19.28 -1.94 -22.92
N ALA A 294 18.96 -0.71 -23.30
CA ALA A 294 18.40 0.32 -22.41
C ALA A 294 17.04 0.77 -22.96
N CYS A 295 16.26 1.53 -22.16
CA CYS A 295 14.97 2.08 -22.60
C CYS A 295 15.11 2.87 -23.92
N SER A 296 16.20 3.63 -24.06
CA SER A 296 16.49 4.44 -25.25
C SER A 296 16.75 3.64 -26.53
N HIS A 297 16.99 2.32 -26.47
CA HIS A 297 17.16 1.51 -27.69
C HIS A 297 15.84 1.35 -28.45
N CYS A 298 14.72 1.17 -27.74
CA CYS A 298 13.39 1.03 -28.33
C CYS A 298 12.62 2.36 -28.36
N HIS A 299 13.03 3.36 -27.57
CA HIS A 299 12.35 4.64 -27.43
C HIS A 299 13.27 5.79 -27.80
N GLN A 300 13.50 5.93 -29.10
CA GLN A 300 14.45 6.86 -29.68
C GLN A 300 13.75 8.19 -30.06
N PRO A 301 14.30 9.35 -29.68
CA PRO A 301 13.73 10.66 -30.04
C PRO A 301 13.51 10.84 -31.56
N ALA A 302 14.40 10.29 -32.39
CA ALA A 302 14.31 10.36 -33.85
C ALA A 302 13.05 9.72 -34.43
N TYR A 303 12.44 8.76 -33.72
CA TYR A 303 11.20 8.10 -34.11
C TYR A 303 10.06 8.45 -33.16
N ALA A 304 10.04 9.70 -32.67
CA ALA A 304 9.05 10.19 -31.72
C ALA A 304 8.94 9.28 -30.49
N MET A 305 10.08 8.93 -29.90
CA MET A 305 10.20 8.02 -28.76
C MET A 305 9.68 6.59 -29.04
N GLY A 306 9.74 6.14 -30.30
CA GLY A 306 9.65 4.75 -30.73
C GLY A 306 10.96 4.28 -31.38
N ASP A 307 10.93 3.21 -32.18
CA ASP A 307 12.11 2.61 -32.82
C ASP A 307 12.03 2.47 -34.34
N GLY A 308 10.91 2.88 -34.94
CA GLY A 308 10.72 2.86 -36.40
C GLY A 308 10.55 1.46 -37.01
N VAL A 309 10.38 0.40 -36.20
CA VAL A 309 10.18 -0.97 -36.67
C VAL A 309 8.85 -1.56 -36.21
N ALA A 310 8.34 -2.57 -36.92
CA ALA A 310 7.06 -3.20 -36.56
C ALA A 310 7.10 -3.87 -35.18
N TYR A 311 8.23 -4.50 -34.84
CA TYR A 311 8.45 -5.19 -33.58
C TYR A 311 9.88 -4.94 -33.10
N SER A 312 10.02 -4.45 -31.87
CA SER A 312 11.32 -4.20 -31.25
C SER A 312 12.07 -5.51 -31.01
N SER A 313 13.39 -5.49 -31.15
CA SER A 313 14.26 -6.61 -30.78
C SER A 313 14.70 -6.43 -29.32
N GLY A 314 14.41 -7.44 -28.49
CA GLY A 314 14.82 -7.53 -27.09
C GLY A 314 16.11 -8.32 -26.92
N ILE A 315 16.38 -8.74 -25.68
CA ILE A 315 17.54 -9.58 -25.33
C ILE A 315 17.55 -10.86 -26.17
N ASP A 316 18.74 -11.39 -26.46
CA ASP A 316 18.96 -12.52 -27.37
C ASP A 316 18.39 -12.32 -28.79
N GLY A 317 18.11 -11.07 -29.21
CA GLY A 317 17.50 -10.77 -30.50
C GLY A 317 16.01 -11.12 -30.61
N ARG A 318 15.35 -11.46 -29.50
CA ARG A 318 13.95 -11.90 -29.49
C ARG A 318 13.01 -10.75 -29.87
N LEU A 319 12.20 -10.96 -30.90
CA LEU A 319 11.22 -9.96 -31.31
C LEU A 319 10.05 -9.87 -30.32
N GLY A 320 9.64 -8.64 -30.02
CA GLY A 320 8.42 -8.36 -29.28
C GLY A 320 7.15 -8.71 -30.07
N ARG A 321 5.99 -8.58 -29.41
CA ARG A 321 4.67 -8.86 -30.00
C ARG A 321 3.91 -7.60 -30.42
N ARG A 322 4.46 -6.42 -30.11
CA ARG A 322 3.89 -5.11 -30.41
C ARG A 322 5.02 -4.14 -30.75
N ASN A 323 4.68 -3.09 -31.50
CA ASN A 323 5.56 -1.95 -31.74
C ASN A 323 5.84 -1.18 -30.43
N ALA A 324 7.02 -0.58 -30.31
CA ALA A 324 7.36 0.29 -29.19
C ALA A 324 6.48 1.54 -29.19
N MET A 325 5.69 1.72 -28.13
CA MET A 325 4.83 2.91 -28.00
C MET A 325 5.67 4.19 -27.91
N PRO A 326 5.19 5.30 -28.48
CA PRO A 326 5.77 6.60 -28.20
C PRO A 326 5.65 6.96 -26.71
N LEU A 327 6.74 7.48 -26.13
CA LEU A 327 6.77 7.94 -24.73
C LEU A 327 6.53 9.44 -24.54
N PHE A 328 6.39 10.22 -25.62
CA PHE A 328 6.04 11.63 -25.48
C PHE A 328 4.59 11.78 -25.01
N ASN A 329 4.33 12.82 -24.22
CA ASN A 329 3.00 13.18 -23.69
C ASN A 329 2.32 12.14 -22.78
N LEU A 330 3.05 11.14 -22.27
CA LEU A 330 2.47 10.15 -21.35
C LEU A 330 2.03 10.75 -20.01
N ALA A 331 2.55 11.91 -19.61
CA ALA A 331 2.18 12.60 -18.38
C ALA A 331 0.69 13.00 -18.30
N TRP A 332 -0.07 12.96 -19.41
CA TRP A 332 -1.51 13.24 -19.45
C TRP A 332 -2.39 11.99 -19.63
N LYS A 333 -1.79 10.80 -19.75
CA LYS A 333 -2.54 9.55 -19.88
C LYS A 333 -2.97 9.07 -18.49
N SER A 334 -4.06 8.30 -18.46
CA SER A 334 -4.57 7.62 -17.26
C SER A 334 -4.23 6.12 -17.22
N SER A 335 -3.65 5.61 -18.31
CA SER A 335 -3.21 4.22 -18.44
C SER A 335 -2.08 4.10 -19.48
N PHE A 336 -1.27 3.06 -19.31
CA PHE A 336 -0.13 2.71 -20.15
C PHE A 336 -0.36 1.36 -20.85
N PHE A 337 0.56 1.07 -21.79
CA PHE A 337 0.52 -0.07 -22.70
C PHE A 337 -0.58 0.02 -23.78
N TRP A 338 -0.34 -0.65 -24.91
CA TRP A 338 -1.29 -0.70 -26.03
C TRP A 338 -2.66 -1.29 -25.65
N ASP A 339 -2.69 -2.13 -24.61
CA ASP A 339 -3.88 -2.75 -24.05
C ASP A 339 -4.42 -2.03 -22.81
N GLY A 340 -3.80 -0.92 -22.38
CA GLY A 340 -4.24 -0.14 -21.23
C GLY A 340 -4.10 -0.86 -19.89
N ARG A 341 -3.34 -1.97 -19.82
CA ARG A 341 -3.32 -2.89 -18.66
C ARG A 341 -2.69 -2.32 -17.39
N SER A 342 -1.99 -1.19 -17.49
CA SER A 342 -1.38 -0.52 -16.34
C SER A 342 -2.03 0.84 -16.14
N PRO A 343 -2.56 1.16 -14.96
CA PRO A 343 -2.94 2.54 -14.63
C PRO A 343 -1.69 3.44 -14.57
N SER A 344 -1.90 4.76 -14.64
CA SER A 344 -0.84 5.77 -14.53
C SER A 344 -0.86 6.54 -13.22
#